data_AF-A0A1R0H7C2-F1
#
_entry.id   AF-A0A1R0H7C2-F1
#
_cell.length_a   1.000
_cell.length_b   1.000
_cell.length_c   1.000
_cell.angle_alpha   90.00
_cell.angle_beta   90.00
_cell.angle_gamma   90.00
#
_symmetry.space_group_name_H-M   'P 1'
#
loop_
_entity.id
_entity.type
_entity.pdbx_description
1 polymer ?
#
loop_
_entity_poly.entity_id
_entity_poly.type
_entity_poly.pdbx_seq_one_letter_code
_entity_poly.pdbx_strand_id
1 'polypeptide(L)'
;MDRATVDSLPYIDKEYDDPNVKNAVDQLIEEEMKKNVANPSFATHANISLFKNSLLLRKEYERIKNGEKMSQFDTTRYKLEQPSSKDSVSEWEKAVDNSQSQLEHQLIRIENLELLDVYGPNNWKLYNSYLDALLESRKTALLDIKDQITNINKARKYEQTEASFKLNSLENLYAEKVYNIAQLRYAISYMETMKKNTESSES
;
A
#
# COMPACT_ATOMS: atom_id res chain seq x y z
N MET A 1 -17.59 -25.27 1.34
CA MET A 1 -17.75 -24.08 0.49
C MET A 1 -16.87 -24.31 -0.71
N ASP A 2 -17.46 -24.72 -1.83
CA ASP A 2 -16.73 -24.72 -3.09
C ASP A 2 -16.25 -23.30 -3.31
N ARG A 3 -14.93 -23.14 -3.25
CA ARG A 3 -14.29 -21.86 -3.48
C ARG A 3 -14.52 -21.60 -4.95
N ALA A 4 -15.52 -20.77 -5.27
CA ALA A 4 -15.74 -20.30 -6.63
C ALA A 4 -14.40 -19.74 -7.09
N THR A 5 -13.71 -20.49 -7.95
CA THR A 5 -12.47 -20.07 -8.58
C THR A 5 -12.87 -18.96 -9.52
N VAL A 6 -12.74 -17.72 -9.04
CA VAL A 6 -12.88 -16.53 -9.87
C VAL A 6 -11.73 -16.58 -10.85
N ASP A 7 -12.03 -17.03 -12.07
CA ASP A 7 -11.07 -17.08 -13.16
C ASP A 7 -11.04 -15.71 -13.85
N SER A 8 -9.84 -15.15 -13.95
CA SER A 8 -9.59 -13.92 -14.69
C SER A 8 -8.21 -14.07 -15.30
N LEU A 9 -8.07 -13.76 -16.59
CA LEU A 9 -6.85 -14.02 -17.33
C LEU A 9 -6.18 -12.71 -17.80
N PRO A 10 -5.61 -11.88 -16.90
CA PRO A 10 -5.05 -10.56 -17.26
C PRO A 10 -4.02 -10.54 -18.39
N TYR A 11 -3.27 -11.63 -18.63
CA TYR A 11 -2.29 -11.66 -19.74
C TYR A 11 -2.93 -11.92 -21.11
N ILE A 12 -4.18 -12.39 -21.14
CA ILE A 12 -4.96 -12.69 -22.35
C ILE A 12 -6.03 -11.61 -22.57
N ASP A 13 -6.81 -11.30 -21.52
CA ASP A 13 -7.97 -10.41 -21.53
C ASP A 13 -7.55 -8.92 -21.49
N LYS A 14 -6.88 -8.46 -22.54
CA LYS A 14 -6.36 -7.08 -22.63
C LYS A 14 -7.44 -6.02 -22.89
N GLU A 15 -8.68 -6.43 -23.15
CA GLU A 15 -9.81 -5.51 -23.38
C GLU A 15 -10.09 -4.62 -22.16
N TYR A 16 -9.70 -5.06 -20.96
CA TYR A 16 -9.78 -4.24 -19.74
C TYR A 16 -8.73 -3.12 -19.66
N ASP A 17 -7.69 -3.15 -20.50
CA ASP A 17 -6.72 -2.04 -20.60
C ASP A 17 -7.35 -0.80 -21.27
N ASP A 18 -8.46 -0.97 -22.00
CA ASP A 18 -9.19 0.13 -22.62
C ASP A 18 -9.96 0.96 -21.57
N PRO A 19 -9.69 2.28 -21.45
CA PRO A 19 -10.33 3.13 -20.45
C PRO A 19 -11.87 3.18 -20.55
N ASN A 20 -12.43 3.00 -21.74
CA ASN A 20 -13.88 3.00 -21.96
C ASN A 20 -14.55 1.78 -21.32
N VAL A 21 -13.94 0.59 -21.48
CA VAL A 21 -14.44 -0.65 -20.88
C VAL A 21 -14.37 -0.55 -19.36
N LYS A 22 -13.25 -0.03 -18.84
CA LYS A 22 -13.08 0.21 -17.41
C LYS A 22 -14.15 1.15 -16.84
N ASN A 23 -14.40 2.29 -17.49
CA ASN A 23 -15.44 3.23 -17.04
C ASN A 23 -16.84 2.60 -17.05
N ALA A 24 -17.17 1.78 -18.05
CA ALA A 24 -18.45 1.08 -18.10
C ALA A 24 -18.58 0.06 -16.97
N VAL A 25 -17.53 -0.70 -16.68
CA VAL A 25 -17.49 -1.65 -15.56
C VAL A 25 -17.60 -0.94 -14.22
N ASP A 26 -16.88 0.18 -14.04
CA ASP A 26 -16.92 0.99 -12.82
C ASP A 26 -18.34 1.54 -12.58
N GLN A 27 -19.05 1.99 -13.63
CA GLN A 27 -20.45 2.42 -13.52
C GLN A 27 -21.38 1.28 -13.06
N LEU A 28 -21.22 0.08 -13.62
CA LEU A 28 -22.01 -1.09 -13.20
C LEU A 28 -21.73 -1.47 -11.75
N ILE A 29 -20.46 -1.40 -11.31
CA ILE A 29 -20.08 -1.61 -9.91
C ILE A 29 -20.76 -0.57 -9.02
N GLU A 30 -20.75 0.71 -9.40
CA GLU A 30 -21.42 1.77 -8.64
C GLU A 30 -22.93 1.56 -8.52
N GLU A 31 -23.59 1.12 -9.59
CA GLU A 31 -25.01 0.79 -9.57
C GLU A 31 -25.33 -0.36 -8.61
N GLU A 32 -24.51 -1.42 -8.62
CA GLU A 32 -24.66 -2.54 -7.69
C GLU A 32 -24.32 -2.14 -6.25
N MET A 33 -23.31 -1.28 -6.04
CA MET A 33 -23.01 -0.71 -4.72
C MET A 33 -24.14 0.17 -4.18
N LYS A 34 -24.90 0.87 -5.04
CA LYS A 34 -26.09 1.63 -4.62
C LYS A 34 -27.24 0.71 -4.18
N LYS A 35 -27.41 -0.43 -4.84
CA LYS A 35 -28.45 -1.42 -4.50
C LYS A 35 -28.08 -2.21 -3.24
N ASN A 36 -26.79 -2.45 -3.02
CA ASN A 36 -26.28 -3.21 -1.90
C ASN A 36 -25.83 -2.28 -0.77
N VAL A 37 -26.72 -2.02 0.20
CA VAL A 37 -26.36 -1.25 1.39
C VAL A 37 -25.28 -2.02 2.14
N ALA A 38 -24.07 -1.46 2.16
CA ALA A 38 -22.89 -2.06 2.74
C ALA A 38 -23.21 -2.66 4.13
N ASN A 39 -23.07 -3.99 4.26
CA ASN A 39 -23.20 -4.64 5.55
C ASN A 39 -22.08 -4.10 6.47
N PRO A 40 -22.41 -3.48 7.61
CA PRO A 40 -21.41 -2.88 8.51
C PRO A 40 -20.38 -3.89 9.05
N SER A 41 -20.62 -5.20 8.90
CA SER A 41 -19.62 -6.25 9.18
C SER A 41 -18.43 -6.26 8.21
N PHE A 42 -18.52 -5.58 7.06
CA PHE A 42 -17.40 -5.37 6.11
C PHE A 42 -16.65 -4.05 6.37
N ALA A 43 -16.94 -3.33 7.46
CA ALA A 43 -16.07 -2.26 7.92
C ALA A 43 -14.72 -2.87 8.35
N THR A 44 -13.81 -2.99 7.41
CA THR A 44 -12.54 -3.73 7.52
C THR A 44 -11.54 -3.11 8.48
N HIS A 45 -11.73 -1.84 8.83
CA HIS A 45 -10.81 -1.12 9.69
C HIS A 45 -11.45 -0.97 11.07
N ALA A 46 -10.96 -1.77 12.03
CA ALA A 46 -11.21 -1.49 13.43
C ALA A 46 -10.75 -0.06 13.74
N ASN A 47 -11.49 0.66 14.60
CA ASN A 47 -11.01 1.93 15.13
C ASN A 47 -9.78 1.66 15.99
N ILE A 48 -8.58 1.78 15.39
CA ILE A 48 -7.31 1.54 16.07
C ILE A 48 -7.06 2.73 16.99
N SER A 49 -7.13 2.48 18.31
CA SER A 49 -6.61 3.42 19.29
C SER A 49 -5.09 3.36 19.26
N LEU A 50 -4.47 4.33 18.59
CA LEU A 50 -3.02 4.50 18.60
C LEU A 50 -2.51 4.74 20.03
N PHE A 51 -1.31 4.25 20.34
CA PHE A 51 -0.60 4.47 21.60
C PHE A 51 -1.31 4.00 22.89
N LYS A 52 -2.08 2.90 22.83
CA LYS A 52 -2.79 2.34 24.00
C LYS A 52 -1.90 2.13 25.24
N ASN A 53 -0.64 1.77 25.03
CA ASN A 53 0.30 1.43 26.10
C ASN A 53 1.13 2.61 26.60
N SER A 54 1.07 3.78 25.94
CA SER A 54 1.85 4.96 26.31
C SER A 54 0.94 6.16 26.50
N LEU A 55 0.68 6.48 27.76
CA LEU A 55 -0.13 7.63 28.14
C LEU A 55 0.45 8.95 27.60
N LEU A 56 1.78 9.06 27.55
CA LEU A 56 2.48 10.24 27.05
C LEU A 56 2.24 10.43 25.56
N LEU A 57 2.44 9.39 24.75
CA LEU A 57 2.23 9.45 23.31
C LEU A 57 0.76 9.68 22.96
N ARG A 58 -0.16 9.13 23.75
CA ARG A 58 -1.59 9.37 23.58
C ARG A 58 -1.96 10.83 23.83
N LYS A 59 -1.45 11.44 24.91
CA LYS A 59 -1.67 12.86 25.20
C LYS A 59 -1.12 13.76 24.09
N GLU A 60 0.08 13.47 23.58
CA GLU A 60 0.66 14.20 22.46
C GLU A 60 -0.16 14.03 21.17
N TYR A 61 -0.65 12.82 20.91
CA TYR A 61 -1.54 12.55 19.78
C TYR A 61 -2.85 13.33 19.88
N GLU A 62 -3.48 13.37 21.07
CA GLU A 62 -4.69 14.16 21.32
C GLU A 62 -4.43 15.66 21.18
N ARG A 63 -3.29 16.17 21.68
CA ARG A 63 -2.86 17.57 21.51
C ARG A 63 -2.76 17.95 20.03
N ILE A 64 -2.04 17.14 19.25
CA ILE A 64 -1.86 17.36 17.80
C ILE A 64 -3.19 17.28 17.07
N LYS A 65 -4.03 16.29 17.41
CA LYS A 65 -5.38 16.14 16.85
C LYS A 65 -6.25 17.38 17.09
N ASN A 66 -6.10 18.02 18.25
CA ASN A 66 -6.80 19.25 18.60
C ASN A 66 -6.14 20.52 18.03
N GLY A 67 -5.02 20.40 17.29
CA GLY A 67 -4.30 21.53 16.71
C GLY A 67 -3.58 22.41 17.74
N GLU A 68 -3.40 21.91 18.97
CA GLU A 68 -2.73 22.64 20.03
C GLU A 68 -1.21 22.66 19.81
N LYS A 69 -0.63 23.86 19.80
CA LYS A 69 0.82 24.04 19.68
C LYS A 69 1.53 23.54 20.95
N MET A 70 2.70 22.95 20.80
CA MET A 70 3.54 22.54 21.92
C MET A 70 3.94 23.76 22.76
N SER A 71 3.98 23.60 24.09
CA SER A 71 4.51 24.63 24.99
C SER A 71 5.96 24.91 24.65
N GLN A 72 6.32 26.19 24.57
CA GLN A 72 7.71 26.57 24.32
C GLN A 72 8.61 26.04 25.44
N PHE A 73 9.79 25.56 25.08
CA PHE A 73 10.78 25.12 26.06
C PHE A 73 11.29 26.32 26.84
N ASP A 74 11.41 26.19 28.16
CA ASP A 74 12.00 27.24 28.96
C ASP A 74 13.50 27.32 28.70
N THR A 75 13.92 28.38 28.01
CA THR A 75 15.33 28.63 27.69
C THR A 75 16.02 29.51 28.73
N THR A 76 15.29 30.05 29.71
CA THR A 76 15.85 30.97 30.71
C THR A 76 16.90 30.27 31.57
N ARG A 77 16.71 28.97 31.85
CA ARG A 77 17.68 28.13 32.59
C ARG A 77 19.07 28.05 31.95
N TYR A 78 19.15 28.17 30.63
CA TYR A 78 20.43 28.07 29.90
C TYR A 78 21.08 29.42 29.62
N LYS A 79 20.45 30.51 30.06
CA LYS A 79 20.98 31.86 29.94
C LYS A 79 21.49 32.30 31.30
N LEU A 80 22.60 33.04 31.29
CA LEU A 80 23.14 33.68 32.48
C LEU A 80 22.61 35.12 32.50
N GLU A 81 21.31 35.24 32.78
CA GLU A 81 20.66 36.55 32.85
C GLU A 81 20.97 37.21 34.20
N GLN A 82 21.21 38.52 34.18
CA GLN A 82 21.37 39.30 35.39
C GLN A 82 20.03 39.37 36.17
N PRO A 83 20.06 39.43 37.52
CA PRO A 83 18.86 39.63 38.32
C PRO A 83 18.03 40.82 37.83
N SER A 84 16.71 40.68 37.82
CA SER A 84 15.81 41.75 37.35
C SER A 84 15.74 42.90 38.36
N SER A 85 15.80 42.59 39.66
CA SER A 85 15.87 43.55 40.75
C SER A 85 17.21 43.44 41.47
N LYS A 86 18.04 44.49 41.37
CA LYS A 86 19.36 44.53 42.00
C LYS A 86 19.30 44.61 43.54
N ASP A 87 18.15 44.97 44.09
CA ASP A 87 17.95 45.17 45.53
C ASP A 87 17.43 43.90 46.24
N SER A 88 17.07 42.86 45.48
CA SER A 88 16.49 41.61 46.01
C SER A 88 17.56 40.55 46.20
N VAL A 89 17.91 40.23 47.45
CA VAL A 89 18.91 39.20 47.80
C VAL A 89 18.53 37.83 47.23
N SER A 90 17.25 37.47 47.24
CA SER A 90 16.78 36.17 46.74
C SER A 90 16.95 36.00 45.21
N GLU A 91 16.87 37.08 44.44
CA GLU A 91 17.12 37.02 42.99
C GLU A 91 18.61 36.86 42.68
N TRP A 92 19.48 37.48 43.49
CA TRP A 92 20.92 37.27 43.41
C TRP A 92 21.33 35.84 43.76
N GLU A 93 20.77 35.25 44.83
CA GLU A 93 21.00 33.85 45.19
C GLU A 93 20.63 32.90 44.03
N LYS A 94 19.46 33.08 43.43
CA LYS A 94 19.03 32.28 42.26
C LYS A 94 19.95 32.44 41.05
N ALA A 95 20.43 33.66 40.78
CA ALA A 95 21.35 33.91 39.68
C ALA A 95 22.71 33.25 39.93
N VAL A 96 23.21 33.28 41.17
CA VAL A 96 24.44 32.59 41.58
C VAL A 96 24.28 31.07 41.45
N ASP A 97 23.20 30.50 41.96
CA ASP A 97 22.92 29.05 41.85
C ASP A 97 22.83 28.59 40.40
N ASN A 98 22.19 29.39 39.54
CA ASN A 98 22.14 29.14 38.10
C ASN A 98 23.54 29.21 37.47
N SER A 99 24.35 30.21 37.83
CA SER A 99 25.72 30.36 37.32
C SER A 99 26.63 29.19 37.72
N GLN A 100 26.51 28.70 38.97
CA GLN A 100 27.23 27.52 39.45
C GLN A 100 26.80 26.27 38.69
N SER A 101 25.49 26.07 38.52
CA SER A 101 24.96 24.95 37.74
C SER A 101 25.46 24.98 36.29
N GLN A 102 25.53 26.16 35.68
CA GLN A 102 26.05 26.30 34.32
C GLN A 102 27.55 26.02 34.23
N LEU A 103 28.35 26.44 35.22
CA LEU A 103 29.78 26.12 35.28
C LEU A 103 30.00 24.60 35.29
N GLU A 104 29.30 23.89 36.17
CA GLU A 104 29.39 22.42 36.25
C GLU A 104 28.97 21.76 34.93
N HIS A 105 27.89 22.24 34.30
CA HIS A 105 27.48 21.75 32.99
C HIS A 105 28.54 22.01 31.90
N GLN A 106 29.27 23.12 31.93
CA GLN A 106 30.38 23.35 30.98
C GLN A 106 31.54 22.40 31.23
N LEU A 107 31.87 22.09 32.49
CA LEU A 107 32.92 21.11 32.82
C LEU A 107 32.55 19.73 32.25
N ILE A 108 31.32 19.26 32.51
CA ILE A 108 30.80 17.99 31.95
C ILE A 108 30.80 18.03 30.42
N ARG A 109 30.49 19.18 29.81
CA ARG A 109 30.51 19.32 28.35
C ARG A 109 31.93 19.16 27.79
N ILE A 110 32.93 19.75 28.45
CA ILE A 110 34.34 19.60 28.05
C ILE A 110 34.75 18.13 28.13
N GLU A 111 34.47 17.46 29.26
CA GLU A 111 34.74 16.03 29.42
C GLU A 111 34.08 15.18 28.32
N ASN A 112 32.80 15.43 28.02
CA ASN A 112 32.10 14.74 26.93
C ASN A 112 32.70 15.02 25.55
N LEU A 113 33.18 16.25 25.31
CA LEU A 113 33.84 16.61 24.05
C LEU A 113 35.21 15.94 23.92
N GLU A 114 35.96 15.82 25.01
CA GLU A 114 37.23 15.07 25.04
C GLU A 114 36.98 13.59 24.73
N LEU A 115 35.95 12.99 25.33
CA LEU A 115 35.54 11.61 24.99
C LEU A 115 35.09 11.49 23.52
N LEU A 116 34.35 12.47 23.00
CA LEU A 116 33.91 12.49 21.62
C LEU A 116 35.09 12.64 20.64
N ASP A 117 36.11 13.42 20.98
CA ASP A 117 37.29 13.58 20.15
C ASP A 117 38.09 12.27 20.05
N VAL A 118 38.24 11.57 21.19
CA VAL A 118 38.96 10.29 21.27
C VAL A 118 38.20 9.16 20.55
N TYR A 119 36.90 9.00 20.81
CA TYR A 119 36.14 7.82 20.35
C TYR A 119 35.22 8.10 19.16
N GLY A 120 34.83 9.35 18.94
CA GLY A 120 33.86 9.76 17.93
C GLY A 120 34.26 9.31 16.52
N PRO A 121 35.44 9.68 16.00
CA PRO A 121 35.81 9.36 14.62
C PRO A 121 35.77 7.85 14.31
N ASN A 122 36.23 7.02 15.25
CA ASN A 122 36.22 5.56 15.07
C ASN A 122 34.82 4.97 15.20
N ASN A 123 34.02 5.43 16.16
CA ASN A 123 32.62 5.01 16.30
C ASN A 123 31.78 5.41 15.08
N TRP A 124 32.00 6.60 14.51
CA TRP A 124 31.32 7.03 13.29
C TRP A 124 31.67 6.17 12.09
N LYS A 125 32.95 5.80 11.92
CA LYS A 125 33.37 4.88 10.85
C LYS A 125 32.75 3.50 11.01
N LEU A 126 32.73 2.97 12.23
CA LEU A 126 32.10 1.68 12.54
C LEU A 126 30.59 1.72 12.26
N TYR A 127 29.91 2.79 12.70
CA TYR A 127 28.49 2.99 12.46
C TYR A 127 28.18 3.09 10.96
N ASN A 128 29.02 3.79 10.20
CA ASN A 128 28.83 3.90 8.75
C ASN A 128 28.99 2.52 8.06
N SER A 129 30.02 1.75 8.44
CA SER A 129 30.20 0.36 7.97
C SER A 129 29.00 -0.54 8.31
N TYR A 130 28.44 -0.39 9.51
CA TYR A 130 27.20 -1.08 9.90
C TYR A 130 26.01 -0.66 9.03
N LEU A 131 25.85 0.65 8.75
CA LEU A 131 24.79 1.15 7.87
C LEU A 131 24.94 0.62 6.44
N ASP A 132 26.16 0.57 5.91
CA ASP A 132 26.44 0.00 4.59
C ASP A 132 26.06 -1.48 4.53
N ALA A 133 26.44 -2.27 5.55
CA ALA A 133 26.07 -3.68 5.64
C ALA A 133 24.54 -3.88 5.75
N LEU A 134 23.86 -3.05 6.55
CA LEU A 134 22.41 -3.06 6.67
C LEU A 134 21.75 -2.73 5.32
N LEU A 135 22.26 -1.72 4.63
CA LEU A 135 21.75 -1.28 3.32
C LEU A 135 21.90 -2.40 2.28
N GLU A 136 23.05 -3.06 2.21
CA GLU A 136 23.25 -4.21 1.32
C GLU A 136 22.32 -5.38 1.66
N SER A 137 22.14 -5.70 2.95
CA SER A 137 21.16 -6.71 3.38
C SER A 137 19.71 -6.35 2.97
N ARG A 138 19.35 -5.07 2.99
CA ARG A 138 18.02 -4.64 2.52
C ARG A 138 17.89 -4.70 1.00
N LYS A 139 18.95 -4.37 0.27
CA LYS A 139 18.98 -4.50 -1.20
C LYS A 139 18.85 -5.96 -1.64
N THR A 140 19.57 -6.89 -1.01
CA THR A 140 19.48 -8.31 -1.35
C THR A 140 18.08 -8.85 -1.09
N ALA A 141 17.50 -8.57 0.08
CA ALA A 141 16.13 -8.97 0.38
C ALA A 141 15.11 -8.39 -0.62
N LEU A 142 15.31 -7.16 -1.09
CA LEU A 142 14.47 -6.53 -2.11
C LEU A 142 14.61 -7.24 -3.46
N LEU A 143 15.83 -7.60 -3.86
CA LEU A 143 16.08 -8.36 -5.09
C LEU A 143 15.42 -9.74 -5.02
N ASP A 144 15.57 -10.45 -3.90
CA ASP A 144 14.95 -11.76 -3.71
C ASP A 144 13.41 -11.70 -3.85
N ILE A 145 12.78 -10.68 -3.26
CA ILE A 145 11.33 -10.47 -3.39
C ILE A 145 10.95 -10.14 -4.83
N LYS A 146 11.73 -9.29 -5.52
CA LYS A 146 11.49 -8.99 -6.94
C LYS A 146 11.61 -10.24 -7.80
N ASP A 147 12.60 -11.07 -7.56
CA ASP A 147 12.79 -12.32 -8.28
C ASP A 147 11.64 -13.29 -8.04
N GLN A 148 11.17 -13.43 -6.79
CA GLN A 148 9.97 -14.21 -6.45
C GLN A 148 8.73 -13.67 -7.19
N ILE A 149 8.50 -12.36 -7.20
CA ILE A 149 7.40 -11.74 -7.94
C ILE A 149 7.53 -12.06 -9.43
N THR A 150 8.72 -11.92 -10.02
CA THR A 150 8.93 -12.18 -11.45
C THR A 150 8.70 -13.65 -11.78
N ASN A 151 9.12 -14.58 -10.92
CA ASN A 151 8.92 -16.01 -11.11
C ASN A 151 7.42 -16.38 -11.03
N ILE A 152 6.69 -15.83 -10.07
CA ILE A 152 5.24 -16.00 -9.97
C ILE A 152 4.56 -15.43 -11.22
N ASN A 153 4.93 -14.23 -11.66
CA ASN A 153 4.34 -13.62 -12.86
C ASN A 153 4.66 -14.41 -14.14
N LYS A 154 5.88 -14.96 -14.25
CA LYS A 154 6.27 -15.86 -15.36
C LYS A 154 5.42 -17.13 -15.36
N ALA A 155 5.26 -17.78 -14.21
CA ALA A 155 4.44 -18.97 -14.06
C ALA A 155 2.97 -18.69 -14.42
N ARG A 156 2.38 -17.62 -13.87
CA ARG A 156 1.02 -17.18 -14.23
C ARG A 156 0.88 -16.93 -15.73
N LYS A 157 1.84 -16.22 -16.34
CA LYS A 157 1.81 -15.96 -17.78
C LYS A 157 1.83 -17.26 -18.57
N TYR A 158 2.68 -18.22 -18.19
CA TYR A 158 2.76 -19.53 -18.84
C TYR A 158 1.43 -20.29 -18.77
N GLU A 159 0.87 -20.42 -17.57
CA GLU A 159 -0.42 -21.10 -17.35
C GLU A 159 -1.55 -20.45 -18.16
N GLN A 160 -1.61 -19.12 -18.18
CA GLN A 160 -2.61 -18.39 -18.96
C GLN A 160 -2.39 -18.60 -20.47
N THR A 161 -1.16 -18.58 -20.96
CA THR A 161 -0.91 -18.85 -22.39
C THR A 161 -1.31 -20.27 -22.79
N GLU A 162 -1.08 -21.28 -21.94
CA GLU A 162 -1.56 -22.64 -22.20
C GLU A 162 -3.09 -22.73 -22.19
N ALA A 163 -3.75 -22.06 -21.24
CA ALA A 163 -5.21 -21.96 -21.20
C ALA A 163 -5.76 -21.25 -22.45
N SER A 164 -5.08 -20.20 -22.95
CA SER A 164 -5.45 -19.48 -24.16
C SER A 164 -5.54 -20.38 -25.37
N PHE A 165 -4.55 -21.26 -25.59
CA PHE A 165 -4.57 -22.20 -26.71
C PHE A 165 -5.77 -23.15 -26.63
N LYS A 166 -6.10 -23.64 -25.43
CA LYS A 166 -7.26 -24.51 -25.22
C LYS A 166 -8.57 -23.76 -25.45
N LEU A 167 -8.68 -22.53 -24.95
CA LEU A 167 -9.86 -21.67 -25.12
C LEU A 167 -10.09 -21.38 -26.61
N ASN A 168 -9.05 -20.97 -27.34
CA ASN A 168 -9.18 -20.71 -28.77
C ASN A 168 -9.56 -21.97 -29.57
N SER A 169 -9.02 -23.14 -29.23
CA SER A 169 -9.41 -24.42 -29.84
C SER A 169 -10.89 -24.74 -29.59
N LEU A 170 -11.37 -24.56 -28.36
CA LEU A 170 -12.77 -24.77 -27.99
C LEU A 170 -13.70 -23.76 -28.67
N GLU A 171 -13.27 -22.50 -28.79
CA GLU A 171 -14.02 -21.44 -29.46
C GLU A 171 -14.17 -21.74 -30.96
N ASN A 172 -13.09 -22.16 -31.62
CA ASN A 172 -13.14 -22.57 -33.03
C ASN A 172 -14.06 -23.78 -33.23
N LEU A 173 -13.97 -24.78 -32.35
CA LEU A 173 -14.84 -25.95 -32.40
C LEU A 173 -16.30 -25.56 -32.16
N TYR A 174 -16.56 -24.66 -31.22
CA TYR A 174 -17.90 -24.12 -30.98
C TYR A 174 -18.43 -23.40 -32.22
N ALA A 175 -17.65 -22.49 -32.82
CA ALA A 175 -18.03 -21.77 -34.03
C ALA A 175 -18.32 -22.72 -35.20
N GLU A 176 -17.48 -23.75 -35.39
CA GLU A 176 -17.69 -24.79 -36.41
C GLU A 176 -19.00 -25.56 -36.16
N LYS A 177 -19.28 -25.97 -34.92
CA LYS A 177 -20.53 -26.67 -34.59
C LYS A 177 -21.75 -25.79 -34.79
N VAL A 178 -21.70 -24.52 -34.38
CA VAL A 178 -22.80 -23.55 -34.60
C VAL A 178 -23.04 -23.36 -36.10
N TYR A 179 -21.97 -23.19 -36.88
CA TYR A 179 -22.06 -23.05 -38.32
C TYR A 179 -22.65 -24.29 -38.99
N ASN A 180 -22.19 -25.49 -38.63
CA ASN A 180 -22.71 -26.75 -39.14
C ASN A 180 -24.21 -26.92 -38.81
N ILE A 181 -24.64 -26.56 -37.59
CA ILE A 181 -26.05 -26.58 -37.20
C ILE A 181 -26.86 -25.58 -38.04
N ALA A 182 -26.33 -24.39 -38.29
CA ALA A 182 -27.00 -23.39 -39.11
C ALA A 182 -27.15 -23.87 -40.57
N GLN A 183 -26.10 -24.46 -41.15
CA GLN A 183 -26.15 -25.06 -42.49
C GLN A 183 -27.16 -26.20 -42.58
N LEU A 184 -27.19 -27.11 -41.60
CA LEU A 184 -28.16 -28.19 -41.55
C LEU A 184 -29.60 -27.66 -41.48
N ARG A 185 -29.87 -26.66 -40.63
CA ARG A 185 -31.18 -26.02 -40.54
C ARG A 185 -31.60 -25.37 -41.85
N TYR A 186 -30.67 -24.68 -42.53
CA TYR A 186 -30.92 -24.10 -43.84
C TYR A 186 -31.25 -25.18 -44.89
N ALA A 187 -30.46 -26.25 -44.95
CA ALA A 187 -30.69 -27.36 -45.88
C ALA A 187 -32.04 -28.05 -45.64
N ILE A 188 -32.41 -28.31 -44.38
CA ILE A 188 -33.72 -28.88 -44.02
C ILE A 188 -34.85 -27.96 -44.49
N SER A 189 -34.78 -26.67 -44.17
CA SER A 189 -35.79 -25.69 -44.60
C SER A 189 -35.90 -25.62 -46.12
N TYR A 190 -34.77 -25.61 -46.84
CA TYR A 190 -34.75 -25.63 -48.30
C TYR A 190 -35.43 -26.89 -48.86
N MET A 191 -35.10 -28.06 -48.33
CA MET A 191 -35.73 -29.32 -48.75
C MET A 191 -37.23 -29.37 -48.45
N GLU A 192 -37.67 -28.83 -47.31
CA GLU A 192 -39.10 -28.71 -46.98
C GLU A 192 -39.85 -27.80 -47.97
N THR A 193 -39.26 -26.68 -48.39
CA THR A 193 -39.87 -25.82 -49.41
C THR A 193 -39.96 -26.51 -50.78
N MET A 194 -38.92 -27.23 -51.19
CA MET A 194 -38.93 -28.00 -52.44
C MET A 194 -40.00 -29.10 -52.41
N LYS A 195 -40.12 -29.83 -51.29
CA LYS A 195 -41.15 -30.85 -51.10
C LYS A 195 -42.56 -30.27 -51.20
N LYS A 196 -42.80 -29.11 -50.55
CA LYS A 196 -44.10 -28.43 -50.60
C LYS A 196 -44.45 -27.98 -52.02
N ASN A 197 -43.45 -27.52 -52.79
CA ASN A 197 -43.64 -27.15 -54.19
C ASN A 197 -43.96 -28.38 -55.07
N THR A 198 -43.31 -29.52 -54.86
CA THR A 198 -43.62 -30.75 -55.61
C THR A 198 -45.02 -31.30 -55.30
N GLU A 199 -45.44 -31.28 -54.03
CA GLU A 199 -46.80 -31.70 -53.63
C GLU A 199 -47.88 -30.78 -54.23
N SER A 200 -47.58 -29.49 -54.42
CA SER A 200 -48.48 -28.54 -55.07
C SER A 200 -48.55 -28.66 -56.60
N SER A 201 -47.59 -29.34 -57.24
CA SER A 201 -47.58 -29.59 -58.69
C SER A 201 -48.19 -30.94 -59.09
N GLU A 202 -48.39 -31.85 -58.14
CA GLU A 202 -49.08 -33.13 -58.34
C GLU A 202 -50.58 -33.09 -57.98
N SER A 203 -51.07 -31.96 -57.46
CA SER A 203 -52.48 -31.65 -57.22
C SER A 203 -53.06 -30.75 -58.31
#